data_AF-A0A4Z2GXB9-F1
#
_entry.id   AF-A0A4Z2GXB9-F1
#
_cell.length_a   1.000
_cell.length_b   1.000
_cell.length_c   1.000
_cell.angle_alpha   90.00
_cell.angle_beta   90.00
_cell.angle_gamma   90.00
#
_symmetry.space_group_name_H-M   'P 1'
#
loop_
_entity.id
_entity.type
_entity.pdbx_description
1 polymer ?
#
loop_
_entity_poly.entity_id
_entity_poly.type
_entity_poly.pdbx_seq_one_letter_code
_entity_poly.pdbx_strand_id
1 'polypeptide(L)'
;MCLSLTHSVSSELCRSLGSALRDKCLKAVNHSSSSATSSSERDGRGMMSATMEHLLLLCPPLLSSLSYRPSSSGASGSPSLFPARLTLQRRTVSLVLATVQLSMVWVMSKAYQFLSSWRLNSFLLITQGDLKVLRESIDIMVQQTKSLLMSSDSNQHSSLHKHNQLLLRKQLEALDRAVSELQAFSSLVLKTFSSDCKRMSGEIFEQTMPSAGHWRPSLRTGPASGPSQYASSAAQTVIGQVLEGVAPLSDDARIQALSITMTAFMEAWMEHILKQRIKFSVQGALQLKQDFDSIRELIQSDKYGLSAELHQRLLSLRYHMLPNTSPSMT
;
A
#
# COMPACT_ATOMS: atom_id res chain seq x y z
N MET A 1 32.78 -9.53 15.34
CA MET A 1 31.30 -9.57 15.35
C MET A 1 30.68 -8.17 15.24
N CYS A 2 30.98 -7.19 16.09
CA CYS A 2 30.40 -5.83 15.95
C CYS A 2 30.83 -5.10 14.66
N LEU A 3 32.10 -5.17 14.28
CA LEU A 3 32.61 -4.55 13.04
C LEU A 3 32.00 -5.19 11.78
N SER A 4 31.92 -6.52 11.74
CA SER A 4 31.28 -7.26 10.64
C SER A 4 29.80 -6.93 10.50
N LEU A 5 29.11 -6.70 11.61
CA LEU A 5 27.68 -6.36 11.63
C LEU A 5 27.44 -4.90 11.21
N THR A 6 28.33 -3.98 11.59
CA THR A 6 28.27 -2.60 11.07
C THR A 6 28.58 -2.51 9.59
N HIS A 7 29.51 -3.33 9.08
CA HIS A 7 29.83 -3.40 7.65
C HIS A 7 28.71 -4.05 6.83
N SER A 8 28.05 -5.09 7.36
CA SER A 8 26.91 -5.72 6.67
C SER A 8 25.72 -4.78 6.59
N VAL A 9 25.37 -4.11 7.70
CA VAL A 9 24.29 -3.11 7.73
C VAL A 9 24.62 -1.92 6.83
N SER A 10 25.86 -1.43 6.80
CA SER A 10 26.22 -0.32 5.91
C SER A 10 26.18 -0.70 4.43
N SER A 11 26.65 -1.90 4.07
CA SER A 11 26.60 -2.39 2.70
C SER A 11 25.17 -2.53 2.20
N GLU A 12 24.31 -3.11 3.04
CA GLU A 12 22.90 -3.31 2.67
C GLU A 12 22.14 -1.98 2.64
N LEU A 13 22.44 -1.03 3.54
CA LEU A 13 21.88 0.33 3.49
C LEU A 13 22.26 1.04 2.19
N CYS A 14 23.51 0.95 1.75
CA CYS A 14 23.96 1.50 0.48
C CYS A 14 23.23 0.86 -0.72
N ARG A 15 22.94 -0.45 -0.66
CA ARG A 15 22.14 -1.14 -1.66
C ARG A 15 20.69 -0.68 -1.66
N SER A 16 20.06 -0.54 -0.49
CA SER A 16 18.70 -0.01 -0.38
C SER A 16 18.61 1.42 -0.95
N LEU A 17 19.57 2.28 -0.64
CA LEU A 17 19.64 3.65 -1.17
C LEU A 17 19.86 3.67 -2.69
N GLY A 18 20.78 2.83 -3.19
CA GLY A 18 21.03 2.69 -4.63
C GLY A 18 19.81 2.16 -5.39
N SER A 19 19.10 1.18 -4.81
CA SER A 19 17.83 0.67 -5.32
C SER A 19 16.77 1.76 -5.32
N ALA A 20 16.57 2.46 -4.19
CA ALA A 20 15.55 3.50 -4.03
C ALA A 20 15.59 4.58 -5.12
N LEU A 21 16.80 4.96 -5.57
CA LEU A 21 17.03 5.93 -6.65
C LEU A 21 16.63 5.39 -8.03
N ARG A 22 16.78 4.09 -8.26
CA ARG A 22 16.56 3.44 -9.57
C ARG A 22 15.23 2.72 -9.68
N ASP A 23 14.54 2.53 -8.55
CA ASP A 23 13.36 1.68 -8.47
C ASP A 23 12.16 2.34 -9.15
N LYS A 24 11.69 1.65 -10.19
CA LYS A 24 10.47 1.98 -10.94
C LYS A 24 9.25 1.24 -10.38
N CYS A 25 9.45 0.39 -9.36
CA CYS A 25 8.46 -0.49 -8.74
C CYS A 25 7.62 -1.20 -9.80
N LEU A 26 8.34 -1.79 -10.77
CA LEU A 26 7.78 -2.57 -11.86
C LEU A 26 7.85 -4.05 -11.50
N LYS A 27 6.93 -4.83 -12.07
CA LYS A 27 6.92 -6.29 -11.96
C LYS A 27 8.31 -6.82 -12.29
N ALA A 28 8.82 -7.77 -11.49
CA ALA A 28 9.86 -8.67 -11.97
C ALA A 28 9.24 -9.57 -13.05
N VAL A 29 9.09 -9.04 -14.27
CA VAL A 29 8.93 -9.87 -15.45
C VAL A 29 10.31 -10.48 -15.67
N ASN A 30 10.41 -11.77 -15.38
CA ASN A 30 11.59 -12.58 -15.63
C ASN A 30 12.22 -12.22 -16.98
N HIS A 31 13.40 -11.61 -16.94
CA HIS A 31 14.36 -11.67 -18.03
C HIS A 31 15.64 -12.33 -17.50
N SER A 32 15.68 -13.66 -17.68
CA SER A 32 16.82 -14.55 -18.01
C SER A 32 18.24 -14.04 -17.75
N SER A 33 19.16 -14.78 -17.12
CA SER A 33 19.73 -16.04 -17.67
C SER A 33 20.64 -16.76 -16.65
N SER A 34 20.70 -18.10 -16.77
CA SER A 34 21.63 -19.07 -16.15
C SER A 34 21.58 -19.33 -14.65
N SER A 35 20.70 -20.24 -14.23
CA SER A 35 21.12 -21.54 -13.66
C SER A 35 19.88 -22.38 -13.34
N ALA A 36 19.86 -23.57 -13.90
CA ALA A 36 18.80 -24.54 -13.69
C ALA A 36 18.96 -25.17 -12.30
N THR A 37 18.03 -24.90 -11.39
CA THR A 37 17.67 -25.81 -10.30
C THR A 37 16.20 -25.60 -9.94
N SER A 38 15.41 -26.62 -10.32
CA SER A 38 14.20 -27.14 -9.69
C SER A 38 13.32 -26.22 -8.82
N SER A 39 12.11 -26.02 -9.35
CA SER A 39 10.80 -25.94 -8.69
C SER A 39 10.67 -26.24 -7.19
N SER A 40 9.72 -25.50 -6.60
CA SER A 40 9.01 -25.73 -5.34
C SER A 40 9.57 -25.01 -4.12
N GLU A 41 9.18 -23.73 -3.99
CA GLU A 41 8.74 -23.06 -2.74
C GLU A 41 8.71 -21.54 -3.03
N ARG A 42 7.69 -21.09 -3.80
CA ARG A 42 7.24 -19.69 -3.67
C ARG A 42 6.41 -19.62 -2.39
N ASP A 43 7.13 -19.68 -1.29
CA ASP A 43 6.61 -19.43 0.05
C ASP A 43 5.92 -18.05 0.04
N GLY A 44 4.83 -17.90 0.80
CA GLY A 44 3.79 -16.84 0.70
C GLY A 44 4.22 -15.37 0.91
N ARG A 45 5.43 -15.00 0.51
CA ARG A 45 5.95 -13.64 0.44
C ARG A 45 5.21 -12.93 -0.70
N GLY A 46 4.21 -12.13 -0.34
CA GLY A 46 3.45 -11.31 -1.26
C GLY A 46 4.36 -10.48 -2.18
N MET A 47 3.86 -10.13 -3.36
CA MET A 47 4.62 -9.36 -4.34
C MET A 47 5.10 -8.04 -3.72
N MET A 48 6.40 -7.74 -3.89
CA MET A 48 7.08 -6.66 -3.19
C MET A 48 8.04 -5.93 -4.13
N SER A 49 8.32 -4.66 -3.87
CA SER A 49 9.34 -3.92 -4.63
C SER A 49 10.76 -4.38 -4.28
N ALA A 50 11.69 -4.24 -5.23
CA ALA A 50 13.09 -4.55 -5.01
C ALA A 50 13.67 -3.67 -3.87
N THR A 51 13.30 -2.39 -3.77
CA THR A 51 13.79 -1.57 -2.65
C THR A 51 13.28 -2.07 -1.31
N MET A 52 12.02 -2.50 -1.22
CA MET A 52 11.48 -3.05 0.01
C MET A 52 12.16 -4.37 0.38
N GLU A 53 12.52 -5.22 -0.57
CA GLU A 53 13.34 -6.42 -0.31
C GLU A 53 14.66 -6.06 0.39
N HIS A 54 15.42 -5.10 -0.15
CA HIS A 54 16.68 -4.67 0.47
C HIS A 54 16.45 -4.04 1.86
N LEU A 55 15.38 -3.26 2.03
CA LEU A 55 15.05 -2.68 3.34
C LEU A 55 14.73 -3.76 4.38
N LEU A 56 14.03 -4.83 3.99
CA LEU A 56 13.74 -5.93 4.90
C LEU A 56 14.94 -6.82 5.20
N LEU A 57 15.93 -6.89 4.29
CA LEU A 57 17.22 -7.56 4.58
C LEU A 57 18.02 -6.88 5.70
N LEU A 58 17.75 -5.59 5.98
CA LEU A 58 18.35 -4.90 7.13
C LEU A 58 17.76 -5.37 8.47
N CYS A 59 16.54 -5.92 8.49
CA CYS A 59 15.84 -6.23 9.73
C CYS A 59 16.48 -7.41 10.51
N PRO A 60 16.79 -8.58 9.92
CA PRO A 60 17.39 -9.70 10.65
C PRO A 60 18.71 -9.38 11.39
N PRO A 61 19.72 -8.71 10.80
CA PRO A 61 20.96 -8.40 11.52
C PRO A 61 20.74 -7.37 12.64
N LEU A 62 19.81 -6.43 12.46
CA LEU A 62 19.44 -5.48 13.51
C LEU A 62 18.73 -6.18 14.67
N LEU A 63 17.73 -7.03 14.37
CA LEU A 63 17.04 -7.84 15.38
C LEU A 63 17.99 -8.76 16.13
N SER A 64 18.90 -9.44 15.43
CA SER A 64 19.91 -10.30 16.05
C SER A 64 20.81 -9.52 17.02
N SER A 65 21.13 -8.27 16.69
CA SER A 65 21.93 -7.39 17.55
C SER A 65 21.14 -6.87 18.75
N LEU A 66 19.83 -6.64 18.58
CA LEU A 66 18.93 -6.30 19.69
C LEU A 66 18.71 -7.50 20.62
N SER A 67 18.64 -8.72 20.10
CA SER A 67 18.41 -9.93 20.90
C SER A 67 19.68 -10.50 21.53
N TYR A 68 20.88 -10.02 21.16
CA TYR A 68 22.13 -10.51 21.71
C TYR A 68 22.24 -10.27 23.22
N ARG A 69 22.08 -11.35 23.99
CA ARG A 69 22.31 -11.39 25.44
C ARG A 69 23.53 -12.28 25.69
N PRO A 70 24.66 -11.76 26.21
CA PRO A 70 25.78 -12.63 26.58
C PRO A 70 25.31 -13.61 27.65
N SER A 71 25.58 -14.91 27.44
CA SER A 71 25.37 -15.93 28.46
C SER A 71 26.14 -15.53 29.71
N SER A 72 25.44 -15.41 30.85
CA SER A 72 26.05 -15.32 32.17
C SER A 72 26.59 -16.69 32.57
N SER A 73 27.59 -17.20 31.84
CA SER A 73 28.34 -18.39 32.27
C SER A 73 29.54 -17.93 33.07
N GLY A 74 29.42 -18.05 34.39
CA GLY A 74 30.51 -18.38 35.31
C GLY A 74 31.74 -17.48 35.37
N ALA A 75 31.84 -16.74 36.48
CA ALA A 75 33.10 -16.47 37.18
C ALA A 75 34.26 -15.83 36.40
N SER A 76 34.23 -14.51 36.26
CA SER A 76 35.35 -13.63 36.65
C SER A 76 34.93 -12.18 36.42
N GLY A 77 34.94 -11.37 37.49
CA GLY A 77 34.54 -9.97 37.45
C GLY A 77 35.50 -9.14 36.59
N SER A 78 35.07 -8.81 35.38
CA SER A 78 35.64 -7.70 34.62
C SER A 78 34.59 -6.61 34.41
N PRO A 79 34.70 -5.47 35.11
CA PRO A 79 33.80 -4.32 34.94
C PRO A 79 33.88 -3.64 33.55
N SER A 80 34.84 -4.02 32.70
CA SER A 80 35.17 -3.30 31.46
C SER A 80 34.24 -3.59 30.27
N LEU A 81 33.42 -4.64 30.32
CA LEU A 81 32.52 -5.02 29.23
C LEU A 81 31.18 -4.26 29.23
N PHE A 82 30.82 -3.61 30.34
CA PHE A 82 29.54 -2.89 30.48
C PHE A 82 29.44 -1.60 29.64
N PRO A 83 30.45 -0.70 29.61
CA PRO A 83 30.41 0.50 28.77
C PRO A 83 30.33 0.18 27.27
N ALA A 84 31.03 -0.88 26.84
CA ALA A 84 31.01 -1.37 25.46
C ALA A 84 29.63 -1.94 25.05
N ARG A 85 28.90 -2.56 26.00
CA ARG A 85 27.55 -3.09 25.75
C ARG A 85 26.51 -2.00 25.54
N LEU A 86 26.47 -1.00 26.43
CA LEU A 86 25.51 0.11 26.34
C LEU A 86 25.72 0.95 25.08
N THR A 87 26.97 1.17 24.70
CA THR A 87 27.32 1.90 23.48
C THR A 87 26.94 1.12 22.22
N LEU A 88 27.10 -0.21 22.21
CA LEU A 88 26.64 -1.08 21.12
C LEU A 88 25.11 -1.11 21.01
N GLN A 89 24.40 -1.25 22.13
CA GLN A 89 22.93 -1.25 22.17
C GLN A 89 22.39 0.07 21.65
N ARG A 90 22.93 1.20 22.13
CA ARG A 90 22.58 2.54 21.63
C ARG A 90 22.81 2.64 20.12
N ARG A 91 23.97 2.20 19.62
CA ARG A 91 24.27 2.25 18.19
C ARG A 91 23.29 1.41 17.38
N THR A 92 22.91 0.24 17.89
CA THR A 92 21.92 -0.64 17.25
C THR A 92 20.55 0.03 17.19
N VAL A 93 20.08 0.63 18.29
CA VAL A 93 18.81 1.37 18.32
C VAL A 93 18.85 2.59 17.40
N SER A 94 19.97 3.31 17.32
CA SER A 94 20.16 4.38 16.32
C SER A 94 20.02 3.88 14.88
N LEU A 95 20.59 2.71 14.57
CA LEU A 95 20.51 2.11 13.23
C LEU A 95 19.10 1.64 12.91
N VAL A 96 18.38 1.08 13.89
CA VAL A 96 16.97 0.73 13.76
C VAL A 96 16.16 1.98 13.44
N LEU A 97 16.28 3.05 14.25
CA LEU A 97 15.58 4.31 14.01
C LEU A 97 15.88 4.88 12.62
N ALA A 98 17.14 4.92 12.20
CA ALA A 98 17.52 5.40 10.87
C ALA A 98 16.91 4.55 9.74
N THR A 99 16.87 3.22 9.91
CA THR A 99 16.27 2.28 8.94
C THR A 99 14.77 2.49 8.84
N VAL A 100 14.08 2.66 9.97
CA VAL A 100 12.64 2.96 10.03
C VAL A 100 12.34 4.27 9.32
N GLN A 101 13.07 5.34 9.66
CA GLN A 101 12.88 6.67 9.07
C GLN A 101 13.15 6.67 7.56
N LEU A 102 14.23 6.02 7.12
CA LEU A 102 14.55 5.90 5.70
C LEU A 102 13.44 5.17 4.94
N SER A 103 12.98 4.03 5.46
CA SER A 103 11.93 3.23 4.84
C SER A 103 10.62 4.00 4.75
N MET A 104 10.28 4.72 5.80
CA MET A 104 9.09 5.56 5.88
C MET A 104 9.12 6.69 4.84
N VAL A 105 10.21 7.47 4.80
CA VAL A 105 10.37 8.56 3.82
C VAL A 105 10.30 8.03 2.39
N TRP A 106 10.92 6.88 2.13
CA TRP A 106 10.89 6.25 0.82
C TRP A 106 9.46 5.84 0.41
N VAL A 107 8.74 5.09 1.25
CA VAL A 107 7.36 4.65 0.97
C VAL A 107 6.45 5.85 0.72
N MET A 108 6.52 6.87 1.58
CA MET A 108 5.68 8.06 1.45
C MET A 108 5.96 8.82 0.15
N SER A 109 7.23 9.07 -0.13
CA SER A 109 7.65 9.82 -1.32
C SER A 109 7.26 9.09 -2.61
N LYS A 110 7.48 7.77 -2.67
CA LYS A 110 7.13 6.96 -3.84
C LYS A 110 5.62 6.81 -4.02
N ALA A 111 4.85 6.66 -2.95
CA ALA A 111 3.40 6.63 -3.03
C ALA A 111 2.84 7.91 -3.65
N TYR A 112 3.26 9.09 -3.16
CA TYR A 112 2.82 10.37 -3.73
C TYR A 112 3.32 10.58 -5.16
N GLN A 113 4.56 10.17 -5.47
CA GLN A 113 5.10 10.25 -6.84
C GLN A 113 4.30 9.38 -7.83
N PHE A 114 3.97 8.15 -7.46
CA PHE A 114 3.23 7.25 -8.35
C PHE A 114 1.77 7.67 -8.49
N LEU A 115 1.14 8.14 -7.41
CA LEU A 115 -0.22 8.63 -7.48
C LEU A 115 -0.33 9.88 -8.37
N SER A 116 0.58 10.86 -8.22
CA SER A 116 0.58 12.08 -9.03
C SER A 116 0.85 11.84 -10.51
N SER A 117 1.59 10.78 -10.84
CA SER A 117 1.85 10.34 -12.22
C SER A 117 0.86 9.29 -12.75
N TRP A 118 -0.22 9.02 -11.99
CA TRP A 118 -1.25 8.02 -12.32
C TRP A 118 -0.71 6.59 -12.56
N ARG A 119 0.40 6.24 -11.91
CA ARG A 119 1.02 4.90 -11.99
C ARG A 119 0.44 3.97 -10.94
N LEU A 120 -0.84 3.62 -11.10
CA LEU A 120 -1.62 2.91 -10.09
C LEU A 120 -1.04 1.54 -9.72
N ASN A 121 -0.47 0.81 -10.68
CA ASN A 121 0.17 -0.49 -10.41
C ASN A 121 1.30 -0.39 -9.37
N SER A 122 2.20 0.59 -9.54
CA SER A 122 3.32 0.83 -8.63
C SER A 122 2.84 1.45 -7.31
N PHE A 123 1.85 2.34 -7.37
CA PHE A 123 1.24 2.93 -6.18
C PHE A 123 0.59 1.89 -5.27
N LEU A 124 -0.22 0.98 -5.83
CA LEU A 124 -0.91 -0.06 -5.07
C LEU A 124 0.08 -1.08 -4.52
N LEU A 125 1.09 -1.47 -5.29
CA LEU A 125 2.17 -2.33 -4.79
C LEU A 125 2.82 -1.75 -3.53
N ILE A 126 3.16 -0.46 -3.54
CA ILE A 126 3.80 0.17 -2.37
C ILE A 126 2.84 0.32 -1.20
N THR A 127 1.62 0.83 -1.44
CA THR A 127 0.71 1.22 -0.36
C THR A 127 -0.06 0.05 0.23
N GLN A 128 -0.31 -0.99 -0.56
CA GLN A 128 -1.10 -2.15 -0.16
C GLN A 128 -0.26 -3.43 -0.01
N GLY A 129 0.90 -3.51 -0.67
CA GLY A 129 1.89 -4.58 -0.50
C GLY A 129 2.99 -4.19 0.48
N ASP A 130 3.97 -3.41 0.00
CA ASP A 130 5.20 -3.09 0.72
C ASP A 130 4.95 -2.46 2.11
N LEU A 131 4.01 -1.52 2.20
CA LEU A 131 3.69 -0.82 3.45
C LEU A 131 3.19 -1.78 4.54
N LYS A 132 2.43 -2.82 4.17
CA LYS A 132 1.93 -3.81 5.14
C LYS A 132 3.09 -4.57 5.76
N VAL A 133 3.98 -5.12 4.93
CA VAL A 133 5.16 -5.87 5.37
C VAL A 133 6.12 -4.99 6.17
N LEU A 134 6.31 -3.74 5.73
CA LEU A 134 7.12 -2.77 6.47
C LEU A 134 6.58 -2.52 7.87
N ARG A 135 5.26 -2.32 8.02
CA ARG A 135 4.64 -2.08 9.35
C ARG A 135 4.85 -3.25 10.29
N GLU A 136 4.66 -4.49 9.80
CA GLU A 136 4.90 -5.70 10.60
C GLU A 136 6.36 -5.80 11.05
N SER A 137 7.31 -5.53 10.14
CA SER A 137 8.73 -5.53 10.47
C SER A 137 9.13 -4.45 11.49
N ILE A 138 8.59 -3.24 11.34
CA ILE A 138 8.82 -2.14 12.28
C ILE A 138 8.26 -2.48 13.66
N ASP A 139 7.05 -3.04 13.73
CA ASP A 139 6.45 -3.41 15.03
C ASP A 139 7.34 -4.40 15.78
N ILE A 140 7.85 -5.44 15.11
CA ILE A 140 8.79 -6.40 15.70
C ILE A 140 10.05 -5.68 16.23
N MET A 141 10.65 -4.78 15.44
CA MET A 141 11.84 -4.02 15.87
C MET A 141 11.55 -3.12 17.08
N VAL A 142 10.37 -2.49 17.14
CA VAL A 142 9.96 -1.65 18.26
C VAL A 142 9.73 -2.50 19.51
N GLN A 143 9.05 -3.64 19.41
CA GLN A 143 8.82 -4.54 20.55
C GLN A 143 10.14 -5.07 21.13
N GLN A 144 11.10 -5.46 20.28
CA GLN A 144 12.43 -5.88 20.73
C GLN A 144 13.19 -4.73 21.42
N THR A 145 13.08 -3.51 20.88
CA THR A 145 13.69 -2.32 21.49
C THR A 145 13.07 -1.99 22.86
N LYS A 146 11.75 -2.16 23.02
CA LYS A 146 11.05 -1.99 24.31
C LYS A 146 11.48 -3.02 25.34
N SER A 147 11.54 -4.31 24.94
CA SER A 147 11.98 -5.41 25.81
C SER A 147 13.40 -5.18 26.36
N LEU A 148 14.30 -4.68 25.49
CA LEU A 148 15.65 -4.31 25.89
C LEU A 148 15.69 -3.24 26.99
N LEU A 149 14.86 -2.20 26.89
CA LEU A 149 14.82 -1.11 27.87
C LEU A 149 14.32 -1.60 29.24
N MET A 150 13.27 -2.44 29.26
CA MET A 150 12.69 -2.99 30.50
C MET A 150 13.68 -3.93 31.22
N SER A 151 14.57 -4.59 30.48
CA SER A 151 15.57 -5.50 31.06
C SER A 151 16.78 -4.80 31.70
N SER A 152 16.89 -3.48 31.58
CA SER A 152 18.09 -2.70 31.97
C SER A 152 17.92 -1.91 33.27
N ASP A 153 16.80 -2.04 33.99
CA ASP A 153 16.47 -1.28 35.21
C ASP A 153 17.15 -1.81 36.50
N SER A 154 18.31 -2.47 36.39
CA SER A 154 19.10 -2.90 37.56
C SER A 154 19.95 -1.77 38.15
N ASN A 155 19.80 -1.53 39.45
CA ASN A 155 20.42 -0.53 40.34
C ASN A 155 21.94 -0.27 40.15
N GLN A 156 22.38 0.44 39.10
CA GLN A 156 23.76 0.96 39.02
C GLN A 156 23.81 2.46 38.66
N HIS A 157 24.37 3.24 39.59
CA HIS A 157 24.31 4.70 39.66
C HIS A 157 25.48 5.43 38.97
N SER A 158 25.87 5.06 37.74
CA SER A 158 26.84 5.88 36.99
C SER A 158 26.14 6.99 36.17
N SER A 159 26.73 8.18 36.12
CA SER A 159 26.22 9.31 35.32
C SER A 159 26.14 8.97 33.82
N LEU A 160 27.11 8.20 33.32
CA LEU A 160 27.15 7.68 31.95
C LEU A 160 25.99 6.72 31.65
N HIS A 161 25.60 5.87 32.62
CA HIS A 161 24.45 4.98 32.48
C HIS A 161 23.15 5.77 32.36
N LYS A 162 22.93 6.74 33.27
CA LYS A 162 21.76 7.64 33.23
C LYS A 162 21.66 8.39 31.90
N HIS A 163 22.78 8.93 31.40
CA HIS A 163 22.80 9.63 30.12
C HIS A 163 22.41 8.73 28.94
N ASN A 164 22.99 7.53 28.84
CA ASN A 164 22.66 6.60 27.76
C ASN A 164 21.20 6.10 27.86
N GLN A 165 20.69 5.87 29.07
CA GLN A 165 19.29 5.48 29.29
C GLN A 165 18.31 6.57 28.84
N LEU A 166 18.61 7.84 29.14
CA LEU A 166 17.82 8.98 28.64
C LEU A 166 17.82 9.06 27.12
N LEU A 167 18.98 8.85 26.48
CA LEU A 167 19.08 8.88 25.02
C LEU A 167 18.32 7.72 24.37
N LEU A 168 18.40 6.51 24.93
CA LEU A 168 17.61 5.36 24.49
C LEU A 168 16.10 5.61 24.61
N ARG A 169 15.64 6.22 25.71
CA ARG A 169 14.23 6.63 25.85
C ARG A 169 13.81 7.59 24.75
N LYS A 170 14.61 8.63 24.45
CA LYS A 170 14.32 9.56 23.34
C LYS A 170 14.26 8.87 21.98
N GLN A 171 15.10 7.87 21.74
CA GLN A 171 15.09 7.09 20.50
C GLN A 171 13.85 6.19 20.40
N LEU A 172 13.42 5.62 21.52
CA LEU A 172 12.19 4.84 21.58
C LEU A 172 10.96 5.73 21.34
N GLU A 173 10.90 6.91 21.95
CA GLU A 173 9.85 7.90 21.68
C GLU A 173 9.84 8.34 20.20
N ALA A 174 11.02 8.44 19.56
CA ALA A 174 11.11 8.71 18.13
C ALA A 174 10.61 7.53 17.28
N LEU A 175 10.88 6.29 17.69
CA LEU A 175 10.33 5.09 17.04
C LEU A 175 8.81 5.00 17.17
N ASP A 176 8.26 5.22 18.36
CA ASP A 176 6.81 5.21 18.59
C ASP A 176 6.09 6.30 17.77
N ARG A 177 6.73 7.48 17.64
CA ARG A 177 6.26 8.53 16.72
C ARG A 177 6.28 8.09 15.26
N ALA A 178 7.39 7.51 14.80
CA ALA A 178 7.50 7.02 13.42
C ALA A 178 6.46 5.94 13.10
N VAL A 179 6.19 5.02 14.04
CA VAL A 179 5.09 4.05 13.90
C VAL A 179 3.76 4.77 13.74
N SER A 180 3.45 5.70 14.65
CA SER A 180 2.20 6.47 14.64
C SER A 180 2.00 7.24 13.32
N GLU A 181 3.05 7.91 12.83
CA GLU A 181 3.04 8.62 11.56
C GLU A 181 2.81 7.67 10.38
N LEU A 182 3.43 6.49 10.39
CA LEU A 182 3.22 5.46 9.36
C LEU A 182 1.79 4.91 9.39
N GLN A 183 1.18 4.76 10.57
CA GLN A 183 -0.24 4.40 10.70
C GLN A 183 -1.15 5.49 10.13
N ALA A 184 -0.92 6.75 10.51
CA ALA A 184 -1.68 7.88 10.01
C ALA A 184 -1.58 7.97 8.48
N PHE A 185 -0.38 7.81 7.93
CA PHE A 185 -0.14 7.79 6.49
C PHE A 185 -0.90 6.68 5.77
N SER A 186 -0.94 5.45 6.30
CA SER A 186 -1.68 4.34 5.68
C SER A 186 -3.16 4.67 5.47
N SER A 187 -3.77 5.44 6.39
CA SER A 187 -5.14 5.91 6.25
C SER A 187 -5.26 7.12 5.32
N LEU A 188 -4.32 8.06 5.38
CA LEU A 188 -4.33 9.28 4.59
C LEU A 188 -4.14 8.98 3.11
N VAL A 189 -3.19 8.11 2.76
CA VAL A 189 -2.86 7.79 1.37
C VAL A 189 -4.05 7.16 0.63
N LEU A 190 -4.86 6.36 1.31
CA LEU A 190 -6.10 5.78 0.76
C LEU A 190 -7.19 6.83 0.56
N LYS A 191 -7.32 7.81 1.46
CA LYS A 191 -8.24 8.94 1.28
C LYS A 191 -7.82 9.81 0.09
N THR A 192 -6.51 10.09 -0.05
CA THR A 192 -5.97 10.80 -1.21
C THR A 192 -6.24 10.03 -2.50
N PHE A 193 -5.98 8.72 -2.50
CA PHE A 193 -6.29 7.84 -3.64
C PHE A 193 -7.77 7.87 -4.03
N SER A 194 -8.69 7.84 -3.06
CA SER A 194 -10.13 7.98 -3.31
C SER A 194 -10.46 9.32 -3.97
N SER A 195 -9.90 10.41 -3.44
CA SER A 195 -10.08 11.76 -3.99
C SER A 195 -9.56 11.86 -5.43
N ASP A 196 -8.40 11.29 -5.71
CA ASP A 196 -7.81 11.28 -7.05
C ASP A 196 -8.55 10.36 -8.03
N CYS A 197 -9.08 9.22 -7.58
CA CYS A 197 -10.01 8.40 -8.35
C CYS A 197 -11.24 9.19 -8.76
N LYS A 198 -11.86 9.89 -7.80
CA LYS A 198 -13.06 10.70 -8.06
C LYS A 198 -12.76 11.84 -9.03
N ARG A 199 -11.66 12.57 -8.80
CA ARG A 199 -11.20 13.67 -9.66
C ARG A 199 -10.94 13.20 -11.09
N MET A 200 -10.12 12.16 -11.27
CA MET A 200 -9.81 11.62 -12.60
C MET A 200 -11.06 11.11 -13.32
N SER A 201 -11.94 10.41 -12.61
CA SER A 201 -13.22 9.95 -13.18
C SER A 201 -14.08 11.13 -13.64
N GLY A 202 -14.18 12.17 -12.81
CA GLY A 202 -14.90 13.40 -13.14
C GLY A 202 -14.33 14.11 -14.38
N GLU A 203 -13.01 14.25 -14.46
CA GLU A 203 -12.32 14.83 -15.63
C GLU A 203 -12.62 14.04 -16.91
N ILE A 204 -12.61 12.70 -16.85
CA ILE A 204 -12.96 11.86 -18.00
C ILE A 204 -14.43 12.04 -18.40
N PHE A 205 -15.36 12.08 -17.44
CA PHE A 205 -16.77 12.32 -17.76
C PHE A 205 -17.00 13.70 -18.34
N GLU A 206 -16.33 14.74 -17.84
CA GLU A 206 -16.40 16.07 -18.42
C GLU A 206 -15.93 16.13 -19.88
N GLN A 207 -14.95 15.30 -20.25
CA GLN A 207 -14.41 15.27 -21.61
C GLN A 207 -15.19 14.35 -22.57
N THR A 208 -15.74 13.25 -22.06
CA THR A 208 -16.20 12.13 -22.90
C THR A 208 -17.69 11.85 -22.79
N MET A 209 -18.36 12.30 -21.73
CA MET A 209 -19.77 11.96 -21.53
C MET A 209 -20.65 12.65 -22.59
N PRO A 210 -21.56 11.92 -23.25
CA PRO A 210 -22.39 12.48 -24.30
C PRO A 210 -23.33 13.60 -23.83
N SER A 211 -23.61 14.54 -24.73
CA SER A 211 -24.53 15.66 -24.49
C SER A 211 -25.99 15.20 -24.36
N ALA A 212 -26.87 16.11 -23.92
CA ALA A 212 -28.29 15.83 -23.61
C ALA A 212 -29.07 15.13 -24.74
N GLY A 213 -28.68 15.32 -26.01
CA GLY A 213 -29.32 14.66 -27.16
C GLY A 213 -29.17 13.15 -27.17
N HIS A 214 -28.03 12.62 -26.69
CA HIS A 214 -27.77 11.17 -26.60
C HIS A 214 -28.72 10.49 -25.62
N TRP A 215 -29.11 11.18 -24.54
CA TRP A 215 -29.98 10.66 -23.48
C TRP A 215 -31.48 10.76 -23.82
N ARG A 216 -31.79 11.47 -24.92
CA ARG A 216 -33.15 11.71 -25.42
C ARG A 216 -33.23 11.41 -26.93
N PRO A 217 -32.88 10.18 -27.35
CA PRO A 217 -32.98 9.81 -28.75
C PRO A 217 -34.41 9.96 -29.24
N SER A 218 -34.56 10.39 -30.49
CA SER A 218 -35.87 10.44 -31.15
C SER A 218 -36.45 9.03 -31.30
N LEU A 219 -37.79 8.90 -31.35
CA LEU A 219 -38.50 7.63 -31.57
C LEU A 219 -38.06 6.85 -32.82
N ARG A 220 -37.34 7.49 -33.76
CA ARG A 220 -36.83 6.87 -34.99
C ARG A 220 -35.45 6.23 -34.83
N THR A 221 -34.76 6.50 -33.72
CA THR A 221 -33.48 5.89 -33.41
C THR A 221 -33.77 4.49 -32.86
N GLY A 222 -33.35 3.44 -33.58
CA GLY A 222 -33.53 2.06 -33.16
C GLY A 222 -32.90 1.78 -31.78
N PRO A 223 -33.22 0.61 -31.16
CA PRO A 223 -32.65 0.25 -29.87
C PRO A 223 -31.12 0.23 -29.91
N ALA A 224 -30.50 0.64 -28.81
CA ALA A 224 -29.05 0.67 -28.70
C ALA A 224 -28.45 -0.74 -28.82
N SER A 225 -27.39 -0.87 -29.61
CA SER A 225 -26.76 -2.15 -29.93
C SER A 225 -25.69 -2.59 -28.92
N GLY A 226 -25.39 -1.79 -27.88
CA GLY A 226 -24.36 -2.11 -26.89
C GLY A 226 -24.04 -0.96 -25.93
N PRO A 227 -23.11 -1.18 -24.97
CA PRO A 227 -22.69 -0.16 -24.03
C PRO A 227 -21.95 0.99 -24.71
N SER A 228 -22.10 2.20 -24.17
CA SER A 228 -21.47 3.41 -24.67
C SER A 228 -19.95 3.35 -24.54
N GLN A 229 -19.25 3.88 -25.54
CA GLN A 229 -17.79 3.90 -25.57
C GLN A 229 -17.19 4.74 -24.43
N TYR A 230 -17.85 5.86 -24.05
CA TYR A 230 -17.36 6.72 -22.98
C TYR A 230 -17.30 5.96 -21.64
N ALA A 231 -18.34 5.17 -21.32
CA ALA A 231 -18.44 4.41 -20.09
C ALA A 231 -17.34 3.34 -20.01
N SER A 232 -17.17 2.58 -21.10
CA SER A 232 -16.16 1.53 -21.20
C SER A 232 -14.73 2.10 -21.10
N SER A 233 -14.47 3.23 -21.77
CA SER A 233 -13.18 3.93 -21.73
C SER A 233 -12.86 4.49 -20.33
N ALA A 234 -13.83 5.14 -19.69
CA ALA A 234 -13.69 5.69 -18.34
C ALA A 234 -13.43 4.57 -17.32
N ALA A 235 -14.23 3.49 -17.40
CA ALA A 235 -14.06 2.34 -16.53
C ALA A 235 -12.69 1.68 -16.73
N GLN A 236 -12.23 1.48 -17.96
CA GLN A 236 -10.91 0.89 -18.22
C GLN A 236 -9.76 1.78 -17.72
N THR A 237 -9.87 3.10 -17.87
CA THR A 237 -8.83 4.07 -17.48
C THR A 237 -8.65 4.15 -15.96
N VAL A 238 -9.73 3.99 -15.21
CA VAL A 238 -9.69 4.10 -13.74
C VAL A 238 -9.76 2.71 -13.09
N ILE A 239 -10.88 2.01 -13.24
CA ILE A 239 -11.13 0.70 -12.62
C ILE A 239 -10.21 -0.37 -13.24
N GLY A 240 -10.04 -0.37 -14.56
CA GLY A 240 -9.17 -1.33 -15.25
C GLY A 240 -7.71 -1.24 -14.80
N GLN A 241 -7.18 -0.02 -14.64
CA GLN A 241 -5.82 0.19 -14.10
C GLN A 241 -5.69 -0.33 -12.67
N VAL A 242 -6.72 -0.14 -11.83
CA VAL A 242 -6.71 -0.68 -10.46
C VAL A 242 -6.79 -2.20 -10.46
N LEU A 243 -7.64 -2.81 -11.30
CA LEU A 243 -7.74 -4.26 -11.47
C LEU A 243 -6.39 -4.88 -11.85
N GLU A 244 -5.66 -4.25 -12.77
CA GLU A 244 -4.31 -4.69 -13.15
C GLU A 244 -3.28 -4.53 -12.02
N GLY A 245 -3.42 -3.47 -11.23
CA GLY A 245 -2.52 -3.14 -10.13
C GLY A 245 -2.71 -4.01 -8.89
N VAL A 246 -3.95 -4.43 -8.61
CA VAL A 246 -4.26 -5.29 -7.45
C VAL A 246 -4.12 -6.78 -7.75
N ALA A 247 -4.05 -7.20 -9.02
CA ALA A 247 -3.93 -8.59 -9.41
C ALA A 247 -2.84 -9.40 -8.65
N PRO A 248 -1.64 -8.87 -8.35
CA PRO A 248 -0.61 -9.61 -7.61
C PRO A 248 -0.72 -9.48 -6.07
N LEU A 249 -1.72 -8.77 -5.55
CA LEU A 249 -1.85 -8.45 -4.13
C LEU A 249 -2.77 -9.44 -3.40
N SER A 250 -2.76 -9.40 -2.06
CA SER A 250 -3.67 -10.22 -1.24
C SER A 250 -5.13 -9.82 -1.44
N ASP A 251 -6.07 -10.72 -1.19
CA ASP A 251 -7.49 -10.46 -1.37
C ASP A 251 -8.00 -9.26 -0.56
N ASP A 252 -7.52 -9.05 0.67
CA ASP A 252 -7.86 -7.86 1.46
C ASP A 252 -7.48 -6.54 0.76
N ALA A 253 -6.30 -6.49 0.15
CA ALA A 253 -5.80 -5.33 -0.58
C ALA A 253 -6.62 -5.11 -1.86
N ARG A 254 -6.98 -6.20 -2.55
CA ARG A 254 -7.85 -6.17 -3.73
C ARG A 254 -9.22 -5.61 -3.37
N ILE A 255 -9.85 -6.11 -2.30
CA ILE A 255 -11.15 -5.63 -1.81
C ILE A 255 -11.07 -4.14 -1.46
N GLN A 256 -10.06 -3.74 -0.68
CA GLN A 256 -9.93 -2.36 -0.21
C GLN A 256 -9.77 -1.38 -1.38
N ALA A 257 -8.80 -1.62 -2.26
CA ALA A 257 -8.54 -0.72 -3.38
C ALA A 257 -9.72 -0.67 -4.37
N LEU A 258 -10.31 -1.81 -4.74
CA LEU A 258 -11.44 -1.84 -5.66
C LEU A 258 -12.69 -1.19 -5.05
N SER A 259 -12.98 -1.39 -3.77
CA SER A 259 -14.11 -0.73 -3.09
C SER A 259 -13.98 0.79 -3.12
N ILE A 260 -12.79 1.31 -2.79
CA ILE A 260 -12.49 2.74 -2.82
C ILE A 260 -12.67 3.29 -4.24
N THR A 261 -12.05 2.64 -5.23
CA THR A 261 -12.11 3.10 -6.62
C THR A 261 -13.52 3.05 -7.17
N MET A 262 -14.27 1.97 -6.93
CA MET A 262 -15.65 1.83 -7.39
C MET A 262 -16.56 2.91 -6.79
N THR A 263 -16.43 3.15 -5.48
CA THR A 263 -17.21 4.19 -4.80
C THR A 263 -16.92 5.56 -5.40
N ALA A 264 -15.63 5.93 -5.49
CA ALA A 264 -15.19 7.21 -6.03
C ALA A 264 -15.60 7.42 -7.50
N PHE A 265 -15.50 6.37 -8.33
CA PHE A 265 -15.89 6.40 -9.73
C PHE A 265 -17.40 6.60 -9.91
N MET A 266 -18.20 5.84 -9.17
CA MET A 266 -19.67 5.93 -9.22
C MET A 266 -20.16 7.28 -8.69
N GLU A 267 -19.56 7.79 -7.62
CA GLU A 267 -19.84 9.13 -7.11
C GLU A 267 -19.55 10.19 -8.18
N ALA A 268 -18.38 10.14 -8.84
CA ALA A 268 -18.03 11.09 -9.89
C ALA A 268 -19.03 11.05 -11.06
N TRP A 269 -19.47 9.86 -11.46
CA TRP A 269 -20.44 9.70 -12.54
C TRP A 269 -21.79 10.31 -12.18
N MET A 270 -22.32 9.98 -10.99
CA MET A 270 -23.58 10.53 -10.50
C MET A 270 -23.51 12.05 -10.31
N GLU A 271 -22.42 12.54 -9.74
CA GLU A 271 -22.17 13.96 -9.54
C GLU A 271 -22.14 14.71 -10.88
N HIS A 272 -21.49 14.15 -11.90
CA HIS A 272 -21.49 14.72 -13.24
C HIS A 272 -22.89 14.77 -13.86
N ILE A 273 -23.66 13.68 -13.78
CA ILE A 273 -25.06 13.62 -14.25
C ILE A 273 -25.90 14.72 -13.61
N LEU A 274 -25.78 14.89 -12.29
CA LEU A 274 -26.51 15.90 -11.53
C LEU A 274 -26.05 17.33 -11.87
N LYS A 275 -24.73 17.56 -11.94
CA LYS A 275 -24.12 18.85 -12.30
C LYS A 275 -24.57 19.32 -13.68
N GLN A 276 -24.58 18.43 -14.67
CA GLN A 276 -25.05 18.73 -16.03
C GLN A 276 -26.58 18.67 -16.19
N ARG A 277 -27.31 18.33 -15.13
CA ARG A 277 -28.78 18.18 -15.12
C ARG A 277 -29.29 17.31 -16.27
N ILE A 278 -28.60 16.21 -16.53
CA ILE A 278 -28.96 15.29 -17.60
C ILE A 278 -30.33 14.70 -17.30
N LYS A 279 -31.23 14.77 -18.28
CA LYS A 279 -32.58 14.21 -18.18
C LYS A 279 -32.73 13.07 -19.15
N PHE A 280 -33.08 11.90 -18.64
CA PHE A 280 -33.19 10.68 -19.43
C PHE A 280 -34.59 10.50 -20.01
N SER A 281 -34.67 10.05 -21.25
CA SER A 281 -35.84 9.34 -21.76
C SER A 281 -35.82 7.89 -21.25
N VAL A 282 -36.89 7.11 -21.49
CA VAL A 282 -36.89 5.67 -21.18
C VAL A 282 -35.71 4.96 -21.86
N GLN A 283 -35.49 5.24 -23.15
CA GLN A 283 -34.38 4.65 -23.90
C GLN A 283 -33.01 5.12 -23.37
N GLY A 284 -32.89 6.40 -23.01
CA GLY A 284 -31.67 6.93 -22.39
C GLY A 284 -31.37 6.31 -21.02
N ALA A 285 -32.39 6.01 -20.23
CA ALA A 285 -32.24 5.31 -18.96
C ALA A 285 -31.82 3.85 -19.16
N LEU A 286 -32.37 3.17 -20.18
CA LEU A 286 -31.93 1.84 -20.56
C LEU A 286 -30.47 1.82 -21.05
N GLN A 287 -30.04 2.84 -21.81
CA GLN A 287 -28.63 2.99 -22.19
C GLN A 287 -27.74 3.15 -20.96
N LEU A 288 -28.12 4.05 -20.03
CA LEU A 288 -27.35 4.25 -18.80
C LEU A 288 -27.25 2.96 -17.99
N LYS A 289 -28.31 2.15 -17.94
CA LYS A 289 -28.29 0.83 -17.31
C LYS A 289 -27.28 -0.10 -18.00
N GLN A 290 -27.29 -0.18 -19.33
CA GLN A 290 -26.32 -0.98 -20.09
C GLN A 290 -24.87 -0.52 -19.81
N ASP A 291 -24.66 0.79 -19.70
CA ASP A 291 -23.36 1.37 -19.37
C ASP A 291 -22.91 0.98 -17.95
N PHE A 292 -23.82 0.87 -16.98
CA PHE A 292 -23.51 0.35 -15.64
C PHE A 292 -23.28 -1.17 -15.61
N ASP A 293 -23.97 -1.90 -16.47
CA ASP A 293 -23.83 -3.34 -16.60
C ASP A 293 -22.49 -3.71 -17.25
N SER A 294 -21.98 -2.93 -18.21
CA SER A 294 -20.64 -3.17 -18.79
C SER A 294 -19.49 -3.04 -17.78
N ILE A 295 -19.60 -2.13 -16.80
CA ILE A 295 -18.64 -2.05 -15.70
C ILE A 295 -18.71 -3.31 -14.84
N ARG A 296 -19.90 -3.89 -14.67
CA ARG A 296 -20.08 -5.14 -13.94
C ARG A 296 -19.35 -6.27 -14.66
N GLU A 297 -19.52 -6.36 -15.97
CA GLU A 297 -18.85 -7.34 -16.82
C GLU A 297 -17.33 -7.16 -16.79
N LEU A 298 -16.83 -5.92 -16.80
CA LEU A 298 -15.40 -5.64 -16.66
C LEU A 298 -14.83 -6.22 -15.35
N ILE A 299 -15.54 -6.04 -14.25
CA ILE A 299 -15.13 -6.58 -12.94
C ILE A 299 -15.21 -8.10 -12.95
N GLN A 300 -16.26 -8.68 -13.52
CA GLN A 300 -16.48 -10.13 -13.58
C GLN A 300 -15.59 -10.85 -14.59
N SER A 301 -14.79 -10.12 -15.36
CA SER A 301 -13.92 -10.71 -16.38
C SER A 301 -12.87 -11.63 -15.75
N ASP A 302 -12.82 -12.87 -16.24
CA ASP A 302 -11.83 -13.89 -15.84
C ASP A 302 -10.38 -13.42 -16.01
N LYS A 303 -10.16 -12.42 -16.88
CA LYS A 303 -8.86 -11.79 -17.11
C LYS A 303 -8.18 -11.31 -15.82
N TYR A 304 -8.95 -10.91 -14.81
CA TYR A 304 -8.44 -10.34 -13.57
C TYR A 304 -8.45 -11.33 -12.38
N GLY A 305 -8.95 -12.55 -12.57
CA GLY A 305 -8.87 -13.65 -11.61
C GLY A 305 -9.41 -13.32 -10.22
N LEU A 306 -10.50 -12.56 -10.12
CA LEU A 306 -11.14 -12.23 -8.85
C LEU A 306 -11.90 -13.45 -8.30
N SER A 307 -11.83 -13.67 -6.98
CA SER A 307 -12.57 -14.75 -6.34
C SER A 307 -14.09 -14.47 -6.34
N ALA A 308 -14.91 -15.51 -6.23
CA ALA A 308 -16.37 -15.38 -6.16
C ALA A 308 -16.84 -14.50 -4.98
N GLU A 309 -16.13 -14.55 -3.85
CA GLU A 309 -16.39 -13.71 -2.68
C GLU A 309 -16.10 -12.22 -2.94
N LEU A 310 -14.99 -11.94 -3.64
CA LEU A 310 -14.62 -10.60 -4.11
C LEU A 310 -15.69 -10.03 -5.03
N HIS A 311 -16.18 -10.84 -5.99
CA HIS A 311 -17.29 -10.45 -6.85
C HIS A 311 -18.53 -10.11 -6.03
N GLN A 312 -18.96 -10.98 -5.11
CA GLN A 312 -20.15 -10.76 -4.30
C GLN A 312 -20.05 -9.47 -3.46
N ARG A 313 -18.89 -9.21 -2.86
CA ARG A 313 -18.67 -8.02 -2.03
C ARG A 313 -18.68 -6.73 -2.85
N LEU A 314 -18.02 -6.71 -4.01
CA LEU A 314 -18.05 -5.55 -4.92
C LEU A 314 -19.46 -5.30 -5.48
N LEU A 315 -20.22 -6.35 -5.76
CA LEU A 315 -21.61 -6.24 -6.21
C LEU A 315 -22.54 -5.75 -5.08
N SER A 316 -22.27 -6.10 -3.82
CA SER A 316 -23.07 -5.68 -2.67
C SER A 316 -22.91 -4.21 -2.27
N LEU A 317 -21.81 -3.54 -2.67
CA LEU A 317 -21.62 -2.10 -2.45
C LEU A 317 -22.74 -1.24 -3.09
N ARG A 318 -23.55 -1.84 -3.98
CA ARG A 318 -24.61 -1.19 -4.77
C ARG A 318 -25.94 -0.96 -4.05
N TYR A 319 -26.26 -1.60 -2.92
CA TYR A 319 -27.58 -1.38 -2.29
C TYR A 319 -27.85 0.10 -1.93
N HIS A 320 -26.80 0.91 -1.75
CA HIS A 320 -26.94 2.32 -1.40
C HIS A 320 -26.91 3.31 -2.58
N MET A 321 -26.63 2.89 -3.82
CA MET A 321 -26.28 3.81 -4.92
C MET A 321 -27.27 3.83 -6.11
N LEU A 322 -28.28 2.95 -6.12
CA LEU A 322 -29.44 3.09 -7.01
C LEU A 322 -30.62 3.59 -6.18
N PRO A 323 -31.28 4.70 -6.53
CA PRO A 323 -32.60 4.94 -5.99
C PRO A 323 -33.47 3.78 -6.44
N ASN A 324 -34.08 3.08 -5.47
CA ASN A 324 -35.12 2.11 -5.71
C ASN A 324 -36.23 2.77 -6.53
N THR A 325 -36.17 2.69 -7.84
CA THR A 325 -37.34 2.89 -8.68
C THR A 325 -38.12 1.59 -8.67
N SER A 326 -38.85 1.37 -7.58
CA SER A 326 -40.08 0.59 -7.65
C SER A 326 -41.00 1.28 -8.67
N PRO A 327 -41.52 0.55 -9.68
CA PRO A 327 -42.54 1.11 -10.55
C PRO A 327 -43.83 1.21 -9.74
N SER A 328 -44.13 2.37 -9.17
CA SER A 328 -45.50 2.68 -8.79
C SER A 328 -46.27 2.93 -10.07
N MET A 329 -46.93 1.88 -10.56
CA MET A 329 -48.06 2.05 -11.47
C MET A 329 -49.17 2.76 -10.72
N THR A 330 -49.37 4.03 -11.06
CA THR A 330 -50.66 4.74 -11.16
C THR A 330 -50.44 5.99 -11.97
#